data_AF-A0A9D7ZRN4-F1
#
_entry.id   AF-A0A9D7ZRN4-F1
#
_cell.length_a   1.000
_cell.length_b   1.000
_cell.length_c   1.000
_cell.angle_alpha   90.00
_cell.angle_beta   90.00
_cell.angle_gamma   90.00
#
_symmetry.space_group_name_H-M   'P 1'
#
loop_
_entity.id
_entity.type
_entity.pdbx_description
1 polymer ?
#
loop_
_entity_poly.entity_id
_entity_poly.type
_entity_poly.pdbx_seq_one_letter_code
_entity_poly.pdbx_strand_id
1 'polypeptide(L)' 'QFKVPVKYIGIGERMEDLQVFNRMEFVDSLFNQ' A
#
# COMPACT_ATOMS: atom_id res chain seq x y z
N GLN A 1 18.60 -1.57 -4.68
CA GLN A 1 17.19 -2.02 -4.66
C GLN A 1 17.01 -3.02 -3.52
N PHE A 2 16.25 -2.67 -2.47
CA PHE A 2 15.92 -3.62 -1.41
C PHE A 2 14.90 -4.63 -1.94
N LYS A 3 15.21 -5.92 -1.91
CA LYS A 3 14.33 -7.03 -2.36
C LYS A 3 13.40 -7.53 -1.25
N VAL A 4 13.05 -6.65 -0.30
CA VAL A 4 12.17 -7.03 0.80
C VAL A 4 10.71 -6.86 0.35
N PRO A 5 9.88 -7.92 0.41
CA PRO A 5 8.48 -7.81 0.03
C PRO A 5 7.72 -7.00 1.08
N VAL A 6 7.08 -5.91 0.67
CA VAL A 6 6.14 -5.16 1.50
C VAL A 6 4.89 -6.04 1.69
N LYS A 7 4.48 -6.26 2.95
CA LYS A 7 3.32 -7.10 3.29
C LYS A 7 2.07 -6.29 3.63
N TYR A 8 2.25 -5.13 4.26
CA TYR A 8 1.16 -4.25 4.68
C TYR A 8 1.53 -2.79 4.41
N ILE A 9 0.52 -1.97 4.16
CA ILE A 9 0.64 -0.52 3.98
C ILE A 9 -0.35 0.18 4.90
N GLY A 10 0.13 1.25 5.55
CA GLY A 10 -0.74 2.21 6.22
C GLY A 10 -1.27 3.20 5.19
N ILE A 11 -2.58 3.36 5.11
CA ILE A 11 -3.24 4.29 4.18
C ILE A 11 -3.84 5.51 4.87
N GLY A 12 -3.67 5.62 6.19
CA GLY A 12 -4.19 6.70 7.04
C GLY A 12 -3.44 6.78 8.37
N GLU A 13 -3.93 7.62 9.28
CA GLU A 13 -3.26 7.92 10.55
C GLU A 13 -3.76 7.05 11.72
N ARG A 14 -4.83 6.28 11.54
CA ARG A 14 -5.40 5.45 12.60
C ARG A 14 -4.75 4.07 12.62
N MET A 15 -4.80 3.43 13.78
CA MET A 15 -4.36 2.02 13.95
C MET A 15 -5.14 1.04 13.04
N GLU A 16 -6.33 1.44 12.63
CA GLU A 16 -7.26 0.67 11.80
C GLU A 16 -6.90 0.75 10.31
N ASP A 17 -6.12 1.75 9.90
CA ASP A 17 -5.83 2.07 8.50
C ASP A 17 -4.70 1.20 7.92
N LEU A 18 -4.58 -0.04 8.39
CA LEU A 18 -3.59 -1.02 7.94
C LEU A 18 -4.20 -1.98 6.92
N GLN A 19 -3.72 -1.93 5.68
CA GLN A 19 -4.19 -2.81 4.60
C GLN A 19 -3.08 -3.76 4.13
N VAL A 20 -3.50 -4.91 3.59
CA VAL A 20 -2.59 -5.83 2.89
C VAL A 20 -2.06 -5.14 1.65
N PHE A 21 -0.75 -5.25 1.41
CA PHE A 21 -0.15 -4.62 0.24
C PHE A 21 -0.54 -5.35 -1.05
N ASN A 22 -1.32 -4.68 -1.89
CA ASN A 22 -1.60 -5.09 -3.26
C ASN A 22 -0.94 -4.10 -4.23
N ARG A 23 0.04 -4.59 -5.00
CA ARG A 23 0.78 -3.75 -5.94
C ARG A 23 -0.11 -3.13 -7.01
N MET A 24 -1.11 -3.87 -7.51
CA MET A 24 -1.95 -3.40 -8.62
C MET A 24 -2.83 -2.24 -8.16
N GLU A 25 -3.53 -2.41 -7.05
CA GLU A 25 -4.39 -1.36 -6.46
C GLU A 25 -3.58 -0.15 -6.01
N PHE A 26 -2.39 -0.35 -5.45
CA PHE A 26 -1.52 0.75 -5.04
C PHE A 26 -1.12 1.63 -6.25
N VAL A 27 -0.69 1.01 -7.35
CA VAL A 27 -0.37 1.73 -8.59
C VAL A 27 -1.62 2.39 -9.15
N ASP A 28 -2.76 1.70 -9.19
CA ASP A 28 -4.01 2.25 -9.70
C ASP A 28 -4.44 3.51 -8.92
N SER A 29 -4.41 3.46 -7.58
CA SER A 29 -4.76 4.61 -6.71
C SER A 29 -3.82 5.80 -6.83
N LEU A 30 -2.56 5.59 -7.23
CA LEU A 30 -1.56 6.65 -7.37
C LEU A 30 -1.63 7.34 -8.74
N PHE A 31 -2.14 6.65 -9.76
CA PHE A 31 -2.05 7.11 -11.15
C PHE A 31 -3.40 7.27 -11.86
N ASN A 32 -4.52 6.85 -11.29
CA ASN A 32 -5.86 7.20 -11.80
C ASN A 32 -6.37 8.51 -11.17
N GLN A 33 -6.55 9.53 -12.02
CA GLN A 33 -7.26 10.78 -11.73
C GLN A 33 -8.76 10.65 -11.97
#